data_AF-A0A1Q2Z0L0-F1
#
_entry.id   AF-A0A1Q2Z0L0-F1
#
_cell.length_a   1.000
_cell.length_b   1.000
_cell.length_c   1.000
_cell.angle_alpha   90.00
_cell.angle_beta   90.00
_cell.angle_gamma   90.00
#
_symmetry.space_group_name_H-M   'P 1'
#
loop_
_entity.id
_entity.type
_entity.pdbx_description
1 polymer ?
#
loop_
_entity_poly.entity_id
_entity_poly.type
_entity_poly.pdbx_seq_one_letter_code
_entity_poly.pdbx_strand_id
1 'polypeptide(L)'
;MGAKSEASVREVLEALGAAALHDVIVRDGRGLTQIDHLVRASDAVLVLETKRYAGIVSGEVDGREWRQRFPGSAERFTLPNPLRQNYRHRRAVEDLVSDRAVLVRAHVIAAGSAEFEGELTGAVVPVTALARLVAGAPPVSQRWLDAAWLKLRAAAERSPQLRDAHHHEIARRTG
;
A
#
# COMPACT_ATOMS: atom_id res chain seq x y z
N MET A 1 4.02 -10.50 13.51
CA MET A 1 5.25 -10.12 12.80
C MET A 1 4.89 -9.07 11.75
N GLY A 2 4.69 -7.80 12.16
CA GLY A 2 4.14 -6.74 11.29
C GLY A 2 4.64 -5.32 11.65
N ALA A 3 4.90 -5.05 12.92
CA ALA A 3 5.35 -3.74 13.40
C ALA A 3 6.74 -3.27 12.90
N LYS A 4 7.62 -4.16 12.41
CA LYS A 4 8.97 -3.78 11.94
C LYS A 4 9.04 -3.38 10.46
N SER A 5 8.02 -3.66 9.63
CA SER A 5 8.03 -3.28 8.20
C SER A 5 7.47 -1.88 7.95
N GLU A 6 6.44 -1.47 8.70
CA GLU A 6 5.84 -0.13 8.62
C GLU A 6 6.77 0.98 9.13
N ALA A 7 7.58 0.68 10.16
CA ALA A 7 8.47 1.65 10.79
C ALA A 7 9.36 2.37 9.77
N SER A 8 9.97 1.64 8.83
CA SER A 8 10.86 2.24 7.83
C SER A 8 10.15 3.11 6.78
N VAL A 9 8.91 2.79 6.40
CA VAL A 9 8.16 3.61 5.42
C VAL A 9 7.59 4.84 6.12
N ARG A 10 7.06 4.67 7.33
CA ARG A 10 6.60 5.77 8.19
C ARG A 10 7.73 6.76 8.49
N GLU A 11 8.89 6.29 8.95
CA GLU A 11 10.06 7.13 9.25
C GLU A 11 10.50 7.94 8.03
N VAL A 12 10.52 7.33 6.84
CA VAL A 12 10.88 8.04 5.60
C VAL A 12 9.82 9.09 5.25
N LEU A 13 8.52 8.78 5.37
CA LEU A 13 7.45 9.76 5.12
C LEU A 13 7.50 10.93 6.11
N GLU A 14 7.79 10.67 7.38
CA GLU A 14 7.97 11.69 8.43
C GLU A 14 9.19 12.57 8.15
N ALA A 15 10.33 11.96 7.80
CA ALA A 15 11.55 12.69 7.43
C ALA A 15 11.37 13.57 6.18
N LEU A 16 10.49 13.15 5.26
CA LEU A 16 10.11 13.95 4.09
C LEU A 16 9.10 15.06 4.41
N GLY A 17 8.53 15.10 5.62
CA GLY A 17 7.42 16.00 5.96
C GLY A 17 6.15 15.72 5.13
N ALA A 18 5.99 14.49 4.65
CA ALA A 18 4.87 14.12 3.78
C ALA A 18 3.55 14.11 4.56
N ALA A 19 2.48 14.63 3.96
CA ALA A 19 1.14 14.45 4.50
C ALA A 19 0.70 12.99 4.29
N ALA A 20 0.78 12.18 5.35
CA ALA A 20 0.48 10.76 5.34
C ALA A 20 -0.58 10.39 6.40
N LEU A 21 -1.37 9.37 6.09
CA LEU A 21 -2.29 8.68 6.99
C LEU A 21 -1.89 7.22 7.02
N HIS A 22 -1.99 6.57 8.17
CA HIS A 22 -1.50 5.22 8.36
C HIS A 22 -2.58 4.33 8.97
N ASP A 23 -2.51 3.03 8.69
CA ASP A 23 -3.40 2.01 9.24
C ASP A 23 -4.88 2.35 9.01
N VAL A 24 -5.18 2.83 7.81
CA VAL A 24 -6.50 3.35 7.45
C VAL A 24 -7.39 2.18 7.05
N ILE A 25 -8.51 2.02 7.76
CA ILE A 25 -9.48 0.97 7.50
C ILE A 25 -10.64 1.57 6.71
N VAL A 26 -10.85 1.04 5.51
CA VAL A 26 -11.96 1.41 4.62
C VAL A 26 -12.85 0.20 4.33
N ARG A 27 -14.11 0.47 3.99
CA ARG A 27 -15.06 -0.56 3.56
C ARG A 27 -15.16 -0.54 2.04
N ASP A 28 -15.09 -1.71 1.43
CA ASP A 28 -15.42 -1.93 0.03
C ASP A 28 -16.54 -2.97 -0.14
N GLY A 29 -16.89 -3.31 -1.38
CA GLY A 29 -17.92 -4.31 -1.69
C GLY A 29 -17.60 -5.73 -1.22
N ARG A 30 -16.38 -5.98 -0.74
CA ARG A 30 -15.97 -7.27 -0.15
C ARG A 30 -15.96 -7.22 1.37
N GLY A 31 -15.88 -6.04 1.98
CA GLY A 31 -15.94 -5.82 3.43
C GLY A 31 -14.89 -4.83 3.89
N LEU A 32 -14.35 -5.00 5.09
CA LEU A 32 -13.28 -4.12 5.60
C LEU A 32 -11.94 -4.49 4.96
N THR A 33 -11.09 -3.48 4.79
CA THR A 33 -9.69 -3.64 4.39
C THR A 33 -8.84 -2.55 5.03
N GLN A 34 -7.71 -2.95 5.60
CA GLN A 34 -6.68 -2.03 6.05
C GLN A 34 -5.79 -1.63 4.87
N ILE A 35 -5.40 -0.36 4.84
CA ILE A 35 -4.42 0.22 3.94
C ILE A 35 -3.26 0.71 4.82
N ASP A 36 -2.04 0.23 4.55
CA ASP A 36 -0.88 0.57 5.38
C ASP A 36 -0.66 2.09 5.40
N HIS A 37 -0.52 2.71 4.23
CA HIS A 37 -0.34 4.16 4.13
C HIS A 37 -1.11 4.79 2.96
N LEU A 38 -1.73 5.93 3.24
CA LEU A 38 -2.21 6.87 2.25
C LEU A 38 -1.33 8.12 2.30
N VAL A 39 -0.84 8.58 1.16
CA VAL A 39 0.04 9.76 1.09
C VAL A 39 -0.52 10.76 0.11
N ARG A 40 -0.59 12.02 0.52
CA ARG A 40 -0.89 13.12 -0.39
C ARG A 40 0.39 13.52 -1.11
N ALA A 41 0.56 13.02 -2.33
CA ALA A 41 1.58 13.53 -3.26
C ALA A 41 1.13 14.88 -3.84
N SER A 42 2.02 15.52 -4.60
CA SER A 42 1.71 16.79 -5.26
C SER A 42 0.52 16.71 -6.22
N ASP A 43 0.37 15.62 -6.97
CA ASP A 43 -0.63 15.44 -8.03
C ASP A 43 -1.55 14.23 -7.83
N ALA A 44 -1.50 13.55 -6.68
CA ALA A 44 -2.28 12.34 -6.45
C ALA A 44 -2.43 11.98 -4.97
N VAL A 45 -3.36 11.07 -4.71
CA VAL A 45 -3.33 10.22 -3.51
C VAL A 45 -2.56 8.95 -3.85
N LEU A 46 -1.50 8.68 -3.11
CA LEU A 46 -0.77 7.42 -3.18
C LEU A 46 -1.35 6.42 -2.19
N VAL A 47 -1.56 5.19 -2.65
CA VAL A 47 -1.98 4.05 -1.83
C VAL A 47 -0.81 3.09 -1.75
N LEU A 48 -0.18 3.02 -0.57
CA LEU A 48 1.05 2.28 -0.37
C LEU A 48 0.77 1.02 0.44
N GLU A 49 1.20 -0.12 -0.11
CA GLU A 49 1.23 -1.42 0.56
C GLU A 49 2.69 -1.72 0.89
N THR A 50 3.03 -1.94 2.16
CA THR A 50 4.40 -2.14 2.60
C THR A 50 4.71 -3.61 2.77
N LYS A 51 5.70 -4.13 2.04
CA LYS A 51 6.17 -5.51 2.19
C LYS A 51 7.66 -5.57 2.51
N ARG A 52 8.01 -6.39 3.50
CA ARG A 52 9.40 -6.68 3.86
C ARG A 52 9.74 -8.10 3.42
N TYR A 53 10.10 -8.24 2.15
CA TYR A 53 10.62 -9.50 1.61
C TYR A 53 12.15 -9.57 1.74
N ALA A 54 12.69 -10.78 1.67
CA ALA A 54 14.13 -11.05 1.62
C ALA A 54 14.42 -12.18 0.62
N GLY A 55 15.70 -12.42 0.29
CA GLY A 55 16.07 -13.44 -0.69
C GLY A 55 15.64 -13.04 -2.11
N ILE A 56 15.13 -14.00 -2.87
CA ILE A 56 14.72 -13.79 -4.26
C ILE A 56 13.21 -14.04 -4.37
N VAL A 57 12.49 -13.08 -4.95
CA VAL A 57 11.04 -13.13 -5.16
C VAL A 57 10.75 -13.19 -6.66
N SER A 58 9.95 -14.19 -7.05
CA SER A 58 9.53 -14.43 -8.43
C SER A 58 8.03 -14.62 -8.51
N GLY A 59 7.47 -14.37 -9.68
CA GLY A 59 6.04 -14.50 -9.96
C GLY A 59 5.63 -13.57 -11.07
N GLU A 60 4.32 -13.44 -11.22
CA GLU A 60 3.69 -12.60 -12.23
C GLU A 60 2.92 -11.45 -11.56
N VAL A 61 2.80 -10.33 -12.26
CA VAL A 61 2.10 -9.11 -11.82
C VAL A 61 0.62 -9.41 -11.60
N ASP A 62 0.00 -10.18 -12.51
CA ASP A 62 -1.39 -10.62 -12.45
C ASP A 62 -1.57 -11.99 -11.76
N GLY A 63 -0.48 -12.68 -11.47
CA GLY A 63 -0.46 -13.95 -10.75
C GLY A 63 -1.16 -13.90 -9.38
N ARG A 64 -1.82 -15.00 -8.99
CA ARG A 64 -2.52 -15.08 -7.69
C ARG A 64 -1.55 -14.98 -6.50
N GLU A 65 -0.37 -15.57 -6.65
CA GLU A 65 0.66 -15.76 -5.63
C GLU A 65 2.04 -15.56 -6.25
N TRP A 66 2.99 -15.18 -5.42
CA TRP A 66 4.42 -15.13 -5.72
C TRP A 66 5.16 -16.25 -5.00
N ARG A 67 6.42 -16.45 -5.35
CA ARG A 67 7.33 -17.40 -4.72
C ARG A 67 8.56 -16.69 -4.18
N GLN A 68 8.94 -17.04 -2.96
CA GLN A 68 10.17 -16.58 -2.32
C GLN A 68 11.12 -17.76 -2.12
N ARG A 69 12.40 -17.55 -2.42
CA ARG A 69 13.49 -18.50 -2.19
C ARG A 69 14.70 -17.79 -1.58
N PHE A 70 15.50 -18.52 -0.82
CA PHE A 70 16.75 -18.01 -0.25
C PHE A 70 17.95 -18.69 -0.91
N PRO A 71 19.02 -17.95 -1.28
CA PRO A 71 20.24 -18.55 -1.81
C PRO A 71 20.78 -19.64 -0.88
N GLY A 72 21.12 -20.80 -1.44
CA GLY A 72 21.61 -21.96 -0.67
C GLY A 72 20.55 -22.76 0.08
N SER A 73 19.26 -22.38 0.02
CA SER A 73 18.16 -23.17 0.55
C SER A 73 17.35 -23.84 -0.56
N ALA A 74 16.91 -25.08 -0.31
CA ALA A 74 15.93 -25.77 -1.17
C ALA A 74 14.48 -25.35 -0.88
N GLU A 75 14.24 -24.66 0.24
CA GLU A 75 12.92 -24.24 0.67
C GLU A 75 12.36 -23.11 -0.21
N ARG A 76 11.07 -23.19 -0.50
CA ARG A 76 10.33 -22.19 -1.27
C ARG A 76 9.04 -21.84 -0.54
N PHE A 77 8.78 -20.56 -0.39
CA PHE A 77 7.59 -20.05 0.27
C PHE A 77 6.64 -19.46 -0.76
N THR A 78 5.37 -19.83 -0.67
CA THR A 78 4.30 -19.18 -1.42
C THR A 78 3.88 -17.92 -0.68
N LEU A 79 3.84 -16.79 -1.39
CA LEU A 79 3.44 -15.49 -0.87
C LEU A 79 2.16 -15.04 -1.57
N PRO A 80 1.19 -14.43 -0.86
CA PRO A 80 0.10 -13.74 -1.54
C PRO A 80 0.67 -12.57 -2.37
N ASN A 81 0.12 -12.35 -3.57
CA ASN A 81 0.55 -11.25 -4.42
C ASN A 81 0.06 -9.89 -3.84
N PRO A 82 0.97 -9.00 -3.39
CA PRO A 82 0.61 -7.71 -2.80
C PRO A 82 0.02 -6.72 -3.81
N LEU A 83 0.30 -6.87 -5.12
CA LEU A 83 -0.27 -6.00 -6.16
C LEU A 83 -1.78 -6.18 -6.26
N ARG A 84 -2.28 -7.41 -6.10
CA ARG A 84 -3.72 -7.70 -6.09
C ARG A 84 -4.41 -7.11 -4.87
N GLN A 85 -3.75 -7.20 -3.70
CA GLN A 85 -4.20 -6.54 -2.48
C GLN A 85 -4.24 -5.02 -2.67
N ASN A 86 -3.17 -4.43 -3.20
CA ASN A 86 -3.08 -2.98 -3.37
C ASN A 86 -4.02 -2.44 -4.46
N TYR A 87 -4.33 -3.25 -5.48
CA TYR A 87 -5.41 -2.93 -6.44
C TYR A 87 -6.76 -2.78 -5.72
N ARG A 88 -7.09 -3.69 -4.78
CA ARG A 88 -8.31 -3.59 -3.96
C ARG A 88 -8.31 -2.30 -3.14
N HIS A 89 -7.18 -1.95 -2.52
CA HIS A 89 -7.05 -0.71 -1.75
C HIS A 89 -7.26 0.54 -2.62
N ARG A 90 -6.65 0.59 -3.80
CA ARG A 90 -6.86 1.66 -4.78
C ARG A 90 -8.34 1.83 -5.11
N ARG A 91 -9.04 0.74 -5.42
CA ARG A 91 -10.48 0.78 -5.74
C ARG A 91 -11.31 1.30 -4.58
N ALA A 92 -11.02 0.83 -3.36
CA ALA A 92 -11.70 1.31 -2.16
C ALA A 92 -11.48 2.81 -1.91
N VAL A 93 -10.27 3.32 -2.18
CA VAL A 93 -9.95 4.75 -2.09
C VAL A 93 -10.65 5.56 -3.18
N GLU A 94 -10.64 5.08 -4.44
CA GLU A 94 -11.35 5.70 -5.57
C GLU A 94 -12.85 5.83 -5.28
N ASP A 95 -13.47 4.77 -4.76
CA ASP A 95 -14.88 4.78 -4.36
C ASP A 95 -15.13 5.74 -3.20
N LEU A 96 -14.25 5.78 -2.18
CA LEU A 96 -14.38 6.69 -1.05
C LEU A 96 -14.25 8.18 -1.44
N VAL A 97 -13.29 8.51 -2.31
CA VAL A 97 -13.11 9.90 -2.75
C VAL A 97 -14.20 10.32 -3.75
N SER A 98 -14.70 9.39 -4.57
CA SER A 98 -15.80 9.59 -5.53
C SER A 98 -15.62 10.80 -6.45
N ASP A 99 -14.38 11.12 -6.83
CA ASP A 99 -14.04 12.23 -7.72
C ASP A 99 -13.02 11.79 -8.77
N ARG A 100 -13.42 11.83 -10.04
CA ARG A 100 -12.59 11.39 -11.18
C ARG A 100 -11.43 12.34 -11.49
N ALA A 101 -11.46 13.57 -10.97
CA ALA A 101 -10.34 14.50 -11.08
C ALA A 101 -9.17 14.09 -10.17
N VAL A 102 -9.43 13.25 -9.16
CA VAL A 102 -8.41 12.76 -8.22
C VAL A 102 -7.68 11.57 -8.84
N LEU A 103 -6.39 11.74 -9.10
CA LEU A 103 -5.53 10.60 -9.42
C LEU A 103 -5.25 9.80 -8.14
N VAL A 104 -5.54 8.50 -8.19
CA VAL A 104 -5.20 7.55 -7.12
C VAL A 104 -4.21 6.52 -7.68
N ARG A 105 -2.99 6.48 -7.14
CA ARG A 105 -1.93 5.58 -7.61
C ARG A 105 -1.53 4.59 -6.53
N ALA A 106 -1.60 3.30 -6.84
CA ALA A 106 -1.18 2.24 -5.93
C ALA A 106 0.25 1.80 -6.19
N HIS A 107 1.06 1.69 -5.14
CA HIS A 107 2.43 1.20 -5.20
C HIS A 107 2.70 0.21 -4.07
N VAL A 108 3.32 -0.94 -4.38
CA VAL A 108 3.87 -1.83 -3.36
C VAL A 108 5.28 -1.36 -3.05
N ILE A 109 5.56 -1.09 -1.77
CA ILE A 109 6.85 -0.61 -1.29
C ILE A 109 7.63 -1.79 -0.70
N ALA A 110 8.81 -2.07 -1.26
CA ALA A 110 9.77 -3.01 -0.70
C ALA A 110 10.61 -2.32 0.38
N ALA A 111 10.41 -2.73 1.62
CA ALA A 111 11.16 -2.26 2.79
C ALA A 111 12.23 -3.28 3.27
N GLY A 112 12.42 -4.37 2.53
CA GLY A 112 13.38 -5.43 2.82
C GLY A 112 14.53 -5.47 1.82
N SER A 113 15.28 -6.57 1.83
CA SER A 113 16.48 -6.78 1.01
C SER A 113 16.27 -7.82 -0.09
N ALA A 114 15.02 -7.99 -0.55
CA ALA A 114 14.71 -8.94 -1.61
C ALA A 114 15.17 -8.42 -2.98
N GLU A 115 15.62 -9.35 -3.80
CA GLU A 115 15.73 -9.18 -5.24
C GLU A 115 14.44 -9.67 -5.91
N PHE A 116 13.91 -8.88 -6.84
CA PHE A 116 12.69 -9.21 -7.58
C PHE A 116 13.05 -9.59 -9.01
N GLU A 117 12.60 -10.76 -9.47
CA GLU A 117 12.88 -11.29 -10.81
C GLU A 117 11.83 -10.88 -11.84
N GLY A 118 12.24 -10.79 -13.11
CA GLY A 118 11.35 -10.61 -14.26
C GLY A 118 10.53 -9.32 -14.18
N GLU A 119 9.23 -9.43 -14.45
CA GLU A 119 8.33 -8.27 -14.43
C GLU A 119 8.11 -7.67 -13.04
N LEU A 120 8.46 -8.40 -11.97
CA LEU A 120 8.33 -7.88 -10.61
C LEU A 120 9.35 -6.77 -10.30
N THR A 121 10.48 -6.71 -11.00
CA THR A 121 11.51 -5.67 -10.81
C THR A 121 10.94 -4.26 -11.00
N GLY A 122 10.01 -4.08 -11.93
CA GLY A 122 9.35 -2.79 -12.19
C GLY A 122 8.03 -2.60 -11.43
N ALA A 123 7.46 -3.67 -10.87
CA ALA A 123 6.16 -3.64 -10.21
C ALA A 123 6.24 -3.30 -8.72
N VAL A 124 7.43 -3.39 -8.13
CA VAL A 124 7.69 -3.08 -6.72
C VAL A 124 8.66 -1.92 -6.61
N VAL A 125 8.34 -0.95 -5.74
CA VAL A 125 9.16 0.25 -5.56
C VAL A 125 10.03 0.09 -4.32
N PRO A 126 11.36 0.24 -4.40
CA PRO A 126 12.19 0.23 -3.21
C PRO A 126 11.90 1.45 -2.34
N VAL A 127 11.97 1.31 -1.02
CA VAL A 127 11.72 2.42 -0.08
C VAL A 127 12.58 3.66 -0.36
N THR A 128 13.78 3.49 -0.92
CA THR A 128 14.69 4.58 -1.32
C THR A 128 14.12 5.47 -2.44
N ALA A 129 13.16 4.99 -3.23
CA ALA A 129 12.50 5.75 -4.27
C ALA A 129 11.24 6.49 -3.78
N LEU A 130 10.88 6.38 -2.50
CA LEU A 130 9.63 6.94 -1.96
C LEU A 130 9.57 8.46 -2.09
N ALA A 131 10.69 9.17 -1.89
CA ALA A 131 10.77 10.63 -2.04
C ALA A 131 10.31 11.09 -3.43
N ARG A 132 10.67 10.35 -4.48
CA ARG A 132 10.26 10.64 -5.86
C ARG A 132 8.76 10.46 -6.06
N LEU A 133 8.16 9.43 -5.44
CA LEU A 133 6.71 9.21 -5.52
C LEU A 133 5.94 10.35 -4.84
N VAL A 134 6.40 10.78 -3.66
CA VAL A 134 5.79 11.88 -2.89
C VAL A 134 5.91 13.21 -3.63
N ALA A 135 7.08 13.49 -4.23
CA ALA A 135 7.30 14.70 -5.01
C ALA A 135 6.34 14.79 -6.21
N GLY A 136 5.97 13.65 -6.81
CA GLY A 136 4.97 13.56 -7.88
C GLY A 136 5.26 14.45 -9.10
N ALA A 137 4.24 14.69 -9.91
CA ALA A 137 4.30 15.67 -10.99
C ALA A 137 3.74 17.02 -10.52
N PRO A 138 4.09 18.15 -11.16
CA PRO A 138 3.43 19.42 -10.87
C PRO A 138 1.91 19.32 -11.03
N PRO A 139 1.13 19.74 -10.02
CA PRO A 139 -0.32 19.65 -10.05
C PRO A 139 -0.93 20.68 -11.00
N VAL A 140 -1.98 20.29 -11.72
CA VAL A 140 -2.80 21.23 -12.51
C VAL A 140 -3.80 21.98 -11.62
N SER A 141 -4.32 21.36 -10.56
CA SER A 141 -5.17 21.98 -9.54
C SER A 141 -5.11 21.18 -8.23
N GLN A 142 -5.22 21.86 -7.08
CA GLN A 142 -5.18 21.23 -5.76
C GLN A 142 -6.56 21.02 -5.13
N ARG A 143 -7.61 21.68 -5.64
CA ARG A 143 -8.92 21.71 -4.96
C ARG A 143 -9.56 20.34 -4.79
N TRP A 144 -9.50 19.51 -5.83
CA TRP A 144 -10.01 18.14 -5.79
C TRP A 144 -9.18 17.27 -4.83
N LEU A 145 -7.86 17.51 -4.75
CA LEU A 145 -6.99 16.78 -3.85
C LEU A 145 -7.25 17.16 -2.39
N ASP A 146 -7.50 18.44 -2.11
CA ASP A 146 -7.89 18.92 -0.78
C ASP A 146 -9.20 18.28 -0.30
N ALA A 147 -10.22 18.24 -1.18
CA ALA A 147 -11.52 17.62 -0.88
C ALA A 147 -11.39 16.12 -0.66
N ALA A 148 -10.62 15.42 -1.51
CA ALA A 148 -10.32 14.00 -1.35
C ALA A 148 -9.58 13.74 -0.03
N TRP A 149 -8.57 14.56 0.29
CA TRP A 149 -7.78 14.41 1.51
C TRP A 149 -8.63 14.58 2.76
N LEU A 150 -9.60 15.51 2.77
CA LEU A 150 -10.53 15.66 3.89
C LEU A 150 -11.34 14.38 4.15
N LYS A 151 -11.85 13.74 3.08
CA LYS A 151 -12.58 12.46 3.20
C LYS A 151 -11.70 11.34 3.74
N LEU A 152 -10.45 11.27 3.28
CA LEU A 152 -9.48 10.26 3.72
C LEU A 152 -9.08 10.47 5.19
N ARG A 153 -8.89 11.72 5.65
CA ARG A 153 -8.68 12.02 7.08
C ARG A 153 -9.85 11.55 7.94
N ALA A 154 -11.09 11.86 7.53
CA ALA A 154 -12.27 11.40 8.24
C ALA A 154 -12.41 9.86 8.26
N ALA A 155 -11.90 9.15 7.25
CA ALA A 155 -11.82 7.68 7.28
C ALA A 155 -10.72 7.19 8.24
N ALA A 156 -9.54 7.82 8.24
CA ALA A 156 -8.46 7.49 9.16
C ALA A 156 -8.87 7.68 10.64
N GLU A 157 -9.57 8.78 10.96
CA GLU A 157 -10.08 9.06 12.31
C GLU A 157 -11.08 7.99 12.82
N ARG A 158 -11.84 7.37 11.91
CA ARG A 158 -12.78 6.28 12.20
C ARG A 158 -12.16 4.88 12.19
N SER A 159 -10.89 4.78 11.78
CA SER A 159 -10.22 3.48 11.62
C SER A 159 -10.03 2.73 12.93
N PRO A 160 -9.64 3.36 14.07
CA PRO A 160 -9.51 2.66 15.35
C PRO A 160 -10.76 1.88 15.77
N GLN A 161 -11.95 2.43 15.54
CA GLN A 161 -13.24 1.81 15.88
C GLN A 161 -13.58 0.62 14.98
N LEU A 162 -12.92 0.49 13.83
CA LEU A 162 -13.14 -0.59 12.86
C LEU A 162 -12.13 -1.73 12.99
N ARG A 163 -11.07 -1.58 13.79
CA ARG A 163 -9.96 -2.55 13.89
C ARG A 163 -10.42 -3.93 14.33
N ASP A 164 -11.21 -4.01 15.39
CA ASP A 164 -11.65 -5.30 15.92
C ASP A 164 -12.57 -6.03 14.92
N ALA A 165 -13.47 -5.29 14.27
CA ALA A 165 -14.34 -5.83 13.23
C ALA A 165 -13.53 -6.32 12.02
N HIS A 166 -12.51 -5.57 11.61
CA HIS A 166 -11.60 -5.94 10.54
C HIS A 166 -10.81 -7.22 10.87
N HIS A 167 -10.26 -7.34 12.07
CA HIS A 167 -9.55 -8.55 12.51
C HIS A 167 -10.48 -9.78 12.52
N HIS A 168 -11.71 -9.64 13.01
CA HIS A 168 -12.70 -10.72 12.97
C HIS A 168 -13.11 -11.11 11.54
N GLU A 169 -13.12 -10.17 10.59
CA GLU A 169 -13.40 -10.45 9.18
C GLU A 169 -12.23 -11.19 8.50
N ILE A 170 -10.99 -10.82 8.80
CA ILE A 170 -9.80 -11.54 8.32
C ILE A 170 -9.78 -12.95 8.86
N ALA A 171 -9.96 -13.14 10.17
CA ALA A 171 -9.88 -14.46 10.81
C ALA A 171 -10.87 -15.47 10.20
N ARG A 172 -12.08 -15.02 9.86
CA ARG A 172 -13.11 -15.85 9.18
C ARG A 172 -12.80 -16.22 7.73
N ARG A 173 -11.86 -15.53 7.07
CA ARG A 173 -11.45 -15.82 5.69
C ARG A 173 -10.22 -16.72 5.60
N THR A 174 -9.44 -16.76 6.67
CA THR A 174 -8.15 -17.47 6.72
C THR A 174 -8.20 -18.74 7.57
N GLY A 175 -9.23 -18.92 8.39
CA GLY A 175 -9.55 -20.18 9.08
C GLY A 175 -10.54 -21.00 8.29
#